data_AF-A0A924BZU4-F1
#
_entry.id   AF-A0A924BZU4-F1
#
_cell.length_a   1.000
_cell.length_b   1.000
_cell.length_c   1.000
_cell.angle_alpha   90.00
_cell.angle_beta   90.00
_cell.angle_gamma   90.00
#
_symmetry.space_group_name_H-M   'P 1'
#
loop_
_entity.id
_entity.type
_entity.pdbx_description
1 polymer ?
#
loop_
_entity_poly.entity_id
_entity_poly.type
_entity_poly.pdbx_seq_one_letter_code
_entity_poly.pdbx_strand_id
1 'polypeptide(L)'
;SPGWTAVQFMRTNHIDQTAAAHILRSQVATARAELDALDRPTLVVCGADDTDNGSAPDLAAVLPAATYAETPGTHMSSVTKPEFGQAIAAFLAA
;
A
#
# COMPACT_ATOMS: atom_id res chain seq x y z
N SER A 1 -15.80 -7.64 -11.14
CA SER A 1 -14.79 -8.14 -10.20
C SER A 1 -13.78 -7.03 -9.91
N PRO A 2 -13.00 -7.08 -8.81
CA PRO A 2 -11.96 -6.09 -8.51
C PRO A 2 -11.01 -5.84 -9.71
N GLY A 3 -10.61 -6.91 -10.40
CA GLY A 3 -9.77 -6.83 -11.60
C GLY A 3 -10.38 -6.08 -12.80
N TRP A 4 -11.70 -5.95 -12.89
CA TRP A 4 -12.33 -5.20 -13.99
C TRP A 4 -12.04 -3.71 -13.91
N THR A 5 -12.05 -3.13 -12.71
CA THR A 5 -11.75 -1.71 -12.48
C THR A 5 -10.29 -1.39 -12.82
N ALA A 6 -9.35 -2.26 -12.43
CA ALA A 6 -7.95 -2.13 -12.80
C ALA A 6 -7.75 -2.19 -14.33
N VAL A 7 -8.42 -3.11 -15.02
CA VAL A 7 -8.35 -3.22 -16.50
C VAL A 7 -8.93 -1.97 -17.18
N GLN A 8 -10.04 -1.41 -16.69
CA GLN A 8 -10.58 -0.17 -17.23
C GLN A 8 -9.63 1.01 -17.00
N PHE A 9 -9.07 1.14 -15.80
CA PHE A 9 -8.05 2.15 -15.52
C PHE A 9 -6.87 2.05 -16.50
N MET A 10 -6.36 0.84 -16.75
CA MET A 10 -5.28 0.62 -17.71
C MET A 10 -5.65 1.05 -19.12
N ARG A 11 -6.86 0.73 -19.58
CA ARG A 11 -7.35 1.14 -20.91
C ARG A 11 -7.48 2.65 -21.04
N THR A 12 -8.09 3.30 -20.05
CA THR A 12 -8.29 4.76 -20.04
C THR A 12 -6.96 5.52 -20.00
N ASN A 13 -5.95 4.98 -19.33
CA ASN A 13 -4.63 5.60 -19.22
C ASN A 13 -3.63 5.12 -20.29
N HIS A 14 -4.10 4.39 -21.32
CA HIS A 14 -3.27 3.87 -22.40
C HIS A 14 -2.08 3.03 -21.93
N ILE A 15 -2.26 2.28 -20.83
CA ILE A 15 -1.23 1.40 -20.27
C ILE A 15 -1.10 0.16 -21.17
N ASP A 16 0.12 -0.16 -21.59
CA ASP A 16 0.43 -1.43 -22.23
C ASP A 16 0.29 -2.57 -21.21
N GLN A 17 -0.74 -3.38 -21.39
CA GLN A 17 -1.06 -4.49 -20.48
C GLN A 17 0.00 -5.59 -20.48
N THR A 18 0.71 -5.79 -21.60
CA THR A 18 1.80 -6.77 -21.70
C THR A 18 2.99 -6.29 -20.87
N ALA A 19 3.40 -5.03 -21.05
CA ALA A 19 4.47 -4.44 -20.27
C ALA A 19 4.13 -4.43 -18.77
N ALA A 20 2.92 -4.02 -18.39
CA ALA A 20 2.47 -4.02 -17.00
C ALA A 20 2.49 -5.42 -16.38
N ALA A 21 2.08 -6.46 -17.11
CA ALA A 21 2.16 -7.84 -16.64
C ALA A 21 3.60 -8.30 -16.40
N HIS A 22 4.56 -7.89 -17.25
CA HIS A 22 5.98 -8.17 -17.01
C HIS A 22 6.49 -7.48 -15.74
N ILE A 23 6.11 -6.22 -15.51
CA ILE A 23 6.49 -5.48 -14.29
C ILE A 23 5.94 -6.18 -13.05
N LEU A 24 4.65 -6.49 -13.02
CA LEU A 24 4.02 -7.15 -11.86
C LEU A 24 4.66 -8.51 -11.56
N ARG A 25 5.06 -9.27 -12.58
CA ARG A 25 5.73 -10.57 -12.41
C ARG A 25 7.20 -10.46 -12.04
N SER A 26 7.79 -9.28 -12.16
CA SER A 26 9.19 -9.03 -11.79
C SER A 26 9.37 -8.64 -10.32
N GLN A 27 8.28 -8.45 -9.57
CA GLN A 27 8.33 -8.18 -8.14
C GLN A 27 8.96 -9.36 -7.40
N VAL A 28 9.98 -9.06 -6.60
CA VAL A 28 10.67 -10.02 -5.73
C VAL A 28 10.31 -9.74 -4.29
N ALA A 29 10.23 -10.79 -3.47
CA ALA A 29 9.96 -10.64 -2.05
C ALA A 29 11.15 -9.99 -1.34
N THR A 30 10.87 -9.00 -0.49
CA THR A 30 11.84 -8.48 0.48
C THR A 30 12.10 -9.53 1.54
N ALA A 31 13.36 -9.81 1.86
CA ALA A 31 13.70 -10.82 2.86
C ALA A 31 13.31 -10.35 4.26
N ARG A 32 12.89 -11.30 5.13
CA ARG A 32 12.51 -10.98 6.51
C ARG A 32 13.61 -10.23 7.28
N ALA A 33 14.87 -10.63 7.09
CA ALA A 33 16.02 -9.99 7.73
C ALA A 33 16.21 -8.51 7.30
N GLU A 34 15.78 -8.14 6.09
CA GLU A 34 15.82 -6.75 5.63
C GLU A 34 14.72 -5.92 6.32
N LEU A 35 13.54 -6.51 6.55
CA LEU A 35 12.47 -5.87 7.32
C LEU A 35 12.85 -5.69 8.80
N ASP A 36 13.56 -6.67 9.37
CA ASP A 36 14.05 -6.62 10.76
C ASP A 36 15.12 -5.54 10.98
N ALA A 37 15.80 -5.13 9.90
CA ALA A 37 16.80 -4.08 9.95
C ALA A 37 16.21 -2.66 9.89
N LEU A 38 14.90 -2.51 9.68
CA LEU A 38 14.22 -1.22 9.65
C LEU A 38 13.92 -0.73 11.07
N ASP A 39 14.92 -0.11 11.70
CA ASP A 39 14.87 0.40 13.08
C ASP A 39 14.27 1.80 13.22
N ARG A 40 14.06 2.49 12.09
CA ARG A 40 13.44 3.82 12.08
C ARG A 40 11.93 3.70 12.34
N PRO A 41 11.34 4.63 13.12
CA PRO A 41 9.89 4.74 13.21
C PRO A 41 9.26 4.72 11.82
N THR A 42 8.24 3.88 11.64
CA THR A 42 7.61 3.66 10.34
C THR A 42 6.09 3.69 10.50
N LEU A 43 5.41 4.45 9.64
CA LEU A 43 3.95 4.40 9.53
C LEU A 43 3.56 3.44 8.41
N VAL A 44 2.71 2.47 8.74
CA VAL A 44 1.97 1.68 7.76
C VAL A 44 0.54 2.23 7.71
N VAL A 45 0.20 2.96 6.65
CA VAL A 45 -1.12 3.55 6.45
C VAL A 45 -1.83 2.93 5.25
N CYS A 46 -3.08 2.51 5.42
CA CYS A 46 -3.83 1.83 4.38
C CYS A 46 -5.33 2.18 4.43
N GLY A 47 -6.04 1.93 3.33
CA GLY A 47 -7.51 2.01 3.28
C GLY A 47 -8.16 0.83 4.01
N ALA A 48 -9.28 1.06 4.69
CA ALA A 48 -10.05 0.03 5.41
C ALA A 48 -10.57 -1.08 4.49
N ASP A 49 -10.80 -0.76 3.22
CA ASP A 49 -11.28 -1.69 2.19
C ASP A 49 -10.17 -2.09 1.19
N ASP A 50 -8.90 -1.77 1.49
CA ASP A 50 -7.76 -2.14 0.65
C ASP A 50 -7.24 -3.54 1.01
N THR A 51 -7.32 -4.44 0.04
CA THR A 51 -6.80 -5.81 0.13
C THR A 51 -5.90 -6.17 -1.05
N ASP A 52 -5.49 -5.17 -1.86
CA ASP A 52 -4.82 -5.40 -3.15
C ASP A 52 -3.36 -5.85 -2.97
N ASN A 53 -2.72 -5.43 -1.86
CA ASN A 53 -1.30 -5.72 -1.57
C ASN A 53 -1.08 -6.61 -0.33
N GLY A 54 -2.12 -7.30 0.14
CA GLY A 54 -2.06 -8.11 1.36
C GLY A 54 -2.49 -7.34 2.61
N SER A 55 -1.97 -7.75 3.77
CA SER A 55 -2.40 -7.24 5.08
C SER A 55 -1.45 -6.16 5.62
N ALA A 56 -1.91 -4.91 5.62
CA ALA A 56 -1.19 -3.79 6.22
C ALA A 56 -0.98 -3.96 7.76
N PRO A 57 -1.97 -4.45 8.53
CA PRO A 57 -1.75 -4.76 9.95
C PRO A 57 -0.65 -5.81 10.18
N ASP A 58 -0.59 -6.85 9.36
CA ASP A 58 0.45 -7.90 9.51
C ASP A 58 1.85 -7.34 9.18
N LEU A 59 1.95 -6.46 8.17
CA LEU A 59 3.22 -5.77 7.88
C LEU A 59 3.68 -4.91 9.06
N ALA A 60 2.76 -4.15 9.67
CA ALA A 60 3.09 -3.35 10.85
C ALA A 60 3.53 -4.21 12.04
N ALA A 61 2.93 -5.39 12.23
CA ALA A 61 3.33 -6.34 13.27
C ALA A 61 4.71 -6.98 13.03
N VAL A 62 5.17 -7.02 11.77
CA VAL A 62 6.47 -7.56 11.38
C VAL A 62 7.61 -6.56 11.59
N LEU A 63 7.34 -5.26 11.38
CA LEU A 63 8.35 -4.20 11.44
C LEU A 63 8.70 -3.83 12.90
N PRO A 64 10.00 -3.68 13.25
CA PRO A 64 10.43 -3.46 14.64
C PRO A 64 9.88 -2.21 15.32
N ALA A 65 9.67 -1.13 14.56
CA ALA A 65 9.27 0.18 15.07
C ALA A 65 8.12 0.78 14.24
N ALA A 66 7.10 -0.02 13.93
CA ALA A 66 5.97 0.42 13.13
C ALA A 66 4.70 0.74 13.92
N THR A 67 3.93 1.68 13.40
CA THR A 67 2.54 1.93 13.77
C THR A 67 1.64 1.71 12.57
N TYR A 68 0.42 1.22 12.81
CA TYR A 68 -0.59 1.05 11.78
C TYR A 68 -1.67 2.14 11.90
N ALA A 69 -2.06 2.72 10.77
CA ALA A 69 -3.20 3.61 10.66
C ALA A 69 -4.13 3.17 9.53
N GLU A 70 -5.41 3.00 9.86
CA GLU A 70 -6.46 2.73 8.90
C GLU A 70 -7.16 4.04 8.50
N THR A 71 -7.51 4.16 7.22
CA THR A 71 -8.22 5.32 6.66
C THR A 71 -9.40 4.87 5.80
N PRO A 72 -10.46 5.67 5.61
CA PRO A 72 -11.60 5.22 4.80
C PRO A 72 -11.24 4.95 3.33
N GLY A 73 -11.78 3.88 2.75
CA GLY A 73 -11.73 3.60 1.32
C GLY A 73 -10.83 2.43 0.90
N THR A 74 -10.79 2.21 -0.41
CA THR A 74 -10.05 1.13 -1.08
C THR A 74 -8.63 1.56 -1.47
N HIS A 75 -7.86 0.64 -2.07
CA HIS A 75 -6.55 0.91 -2.68
C HIS A 75 -6.52 2.18 -3.55
N MET A 76 -7.54 2.33 -4.40
CA MET A 76 -7.61 3.43 -5.36
C MET A 76 -8.26 4.70 -4.79
N SER A 77 -8.92 4.65 -3.63
CA SER A 77 -9.75 5.77 -3.15
C SER A 77 -9.33 6.35 -1.81
N SER A 78 -8.62 5.60 -0.97
CA SER A 78 -8.13 6.06 0.35
C SER A 78 -7.22 7.28 0.24
N VAL A 79 -6.32 7.29 -0.75
CA VAL A 79 -5.39 8.40 -1.04
C VAL A 79 -6.08 9.73 -1.38
N THR A 80 -7.36 9.69 -1.75
CA THR A 80 -8.16 10.90 -2.04
C THR A 80 -8.84 11.47 -0.79
N LYS A 81 -8.80 10.75 0.32
CA LYS A 81 -9.45 11.12 1.58
C LYS A 81 -8.53 11.96 2.46
N PRO A 82 -9.04 12.99 3.15
CA PRO A 82 -8.22 13.82 4.02
C PRO A 82 -7.53 13.04 5.15
N GLU A 83 -8.16 11.96 5.63
CA GLU A 83 -7.67 11.10 6.71
C GLU A 83 -6.30 10.48 6.37
N PHE A 84 -6.04 10.18 5.09
CA PHE A 84 -4.75 9.66 4.64
C PHE A 84 -3.62 10.67 4.86
N GLY A 85 -3.83 11.92 4.45
CA GLY A 85 -2.88 13.00 4.70
C GLY A 85 -2.74 13.33 6.19
N GLN A 86 -3.82 13.27 6.95
CA GLN A 86 -3.81 13.52 8.40
C GLN A 86 -3.02 12.46 9.16
N ALA A 87 -3.15 11.18 8.81
CA ALA A 87 -2.38 10.10 9.42
C ALA A 87 -0.87 10.31 9.21
N ILE A 88 -0.47 10.70 7.99
CA ILE A 88 0.93 11.02 7.69
C ILE A 88 1.41 12.25 8.48
N ALA A 89 0.62 13.32 8.49
CA ALA A 89 0.98 14.54 9.21
C ALA A 89 1.13 14.31 10.72
N ALA A 90 0.23 13.52 11.33
CA ALA A 90 0.29 13.17 12.74
C ALA A 90 1.55 12.35 13.07
N PHE A 91 1.91 11.38 12.22
CA PHE A 91 3.12 10.58 12.40
C PHE A 91 4.40 11.42 12.31
N LEU A 92 4.46 12.36 11.35
CA LEU A 92 5.64 13.21 11.17
C LEU A 92 5.81 14.29 12.26
N ALA A 93 4.75 14.59 13.02
CA ALA A 93 4.75 15.59 14.08
C ALA A 93 5.06 15.02 15.48
N ALA A 94 5.14 13.69 15.61
CA ALA A 94 5.43 12.98 16.87
C ALA A 94 6.93 12.90 17.15
#